data_AF-A0A4U9IZI1-F1
#
_entry.id   AF-A0A4U9IZI1-F1
#
_cell.length_a   1.000
_cell.length_b   1.000
_cell.length_c   1.000
_cell.angle_alpha   90.00
_cell.angle_beta   90.00
_cell.angle_gamma   90.00
#
_symmetry.space_group_name_H-M   'P 1'
#
loop_
_entity.id
_entity.type
_entity.pdbx_description
1 polymer ?
#
loop_
_entity_poly.entity_id
_entity_poly.type
_entity_poly.pdbx_seq_one_letter_code
_entity_poly.pdbx_strand_id
1 'polypeptide(L)'
;MALDKLLGRRAGESAVWQQGAALVSSRASYEMVQKAAMCGVEILFAVSAATTLAVEVAERCNLTLVGFCKPGKATIYTHPQRLNVVQ
;
A
#
# COMPACT_ATOMS: atom_id res chain seq x y z
N MET A 1 13.58 0.49 -2.99
CA MET A 1 14.65 0.37 -1.97
C MET A 1 14.15 0.52 -0.54
N ALA A 2 13.47 1.62 -0.17
CA ALA A 2 12.96 1.77 1.21
C ALA A 2 11.87 0.74 1.57
N LEU A 3 10.92 0.51 0.65
CA LEU A 3 9.90 -0.52 0.81
C LEU A 3 10.51 -1.93 0.96
N ASP A 4 11.52 -2.27 0.16
CA ASP A 4 12.17 -3.59 0.23
C ASP A 4 12.79 -3.84 1.61
N LYS A 5 13.42 -2.82 2.22
CA LYS A 5 13.96 -2.91 3.59
C LYS A 5 12.86 -3.12 4.62
N LEU A 6 11.74 -2.42 4.48
CA LEU A 6 10.58 -2.58 5.36
C LEU A 6 9.98 -4.00 5.25
N LEU A 7 9.79 -4.49 4.02
CA LEU A 7 9.28 -5.84 3.78
C LEU A 7 10.25 -6.92 4.28
N GLY A 8 11.56 -6.71 4.11
CA GLY A 8 12.59 -7.61 4.64
C GLY A 8 12.59 -7.67 6.17
N ARG A 9 12.47 -6.51 6.84
CA ARG A 9 12.33 -6.48 8.31
C ARG A 9 11.05 -7.17 8.77
N ARG A 10 9.93 -6.93 8.07
CA ARG A 10 8.65 -7.59 8.35
C ARG A 10 8.74 -9.11 8.27
N ALA A 11 9.46 -9.63 7.27
CA ALA A 11 9.67 -11.06 7.12
C ALA A 11 10.46 -11.67 8.30
N GLY A 12 11.45 -10.96 8.85
CA GLY A 12 12.22 -11.41 10.02
C GLY A 12 11.48 -11.33 11.36
N GLU A 13 10.53 -10.39 11.49
CA GLU A 13 9.76 -10.13 12.71
C GLU A 13 8.28 -10.57 12.57
N SER A 14 8.00 -11.59 11.75
CA SER A 14 6.65 -11.87 11.23
C SER A 14 5.55 -12.02 12.30
N ALA A 15 5.86 -12.50 13.50
CA ALA A 15 4.91 -12.64 14.61
C ALA A 15 4.34 -11.28 15.10
N VAL A 16 5.06 -10.17 14.88
CA VAL A 16 4.67 -8.83 15.36
C VAL A 16 3.89 -8.05 14.30
N TRP A 17 4.10 -8.34 13.01
CA TRP A 17 3.66 -7.49 11.89
C TRP A 17 2.65 -8.15 10.96
N GLN A 18 1.89 -9.14 11.44
CA GLN A 18 0.95 -9.90 10.61
C GLN A 18 -0.22 -9.06 10.07
N GLN A 19 -0.55 -7.95 10.75
CA GLN A 19 -1.69 -7.10 10.42
C GLN A 19 -1.24 -5.66 10.20
N GLY A 20 -1.96 -4.94 9.35
CA GLY A 20 -1.76 -3.50 9.14
C GLY A 20 -1.51 -3.11 7.69
N ALA A 21 -0.86 -1.96 7.52
CA ALA A 21 -0.65 -1.32 6.23
C ALA A 21 0.80 -0.86 6.07
N ALA A 22 1.25 -0.73 4.81
CA ALA A 22 2.50 -0.07 4.48
C ALA A 22 2.25 1.39 4.12
N LEU A 23 3.11 2.30 4.59
CA LEU A 23 3.10 3.71 4.22
C LEU A 23 4.40 4.07 3.50
N VAL A 24 4.28 4.70 2.33
CA VAL A 24 5.42 5.21 1.56
C VAL A 24 5.31 6.72 1.38
N SER A 25 6.43 7.42 1.54
CA SER A 25 6.51 8.88 1.36
C SER A 25 6.60 9.30 -0.12
N SER A 26 6.77 8.35 -1.04
CA SER A 26 6.93 8.58 -2.47
C SER A 26 5.61 8.43 -3.24
N ARG A 27 5.68 8.62 -4.57
CA ARG A 27 4.66 8.08 -5.49
C ARG A 27 4.66 6.56 -5.43
N ALA A 28 3.50 5.95 -5.64
CA ALA A 28 3.37 4.50 -5.79
C ALA A 28 3.60 4.11 -7.26
N SER A 29 4.63 3.29 -7.50
CA SER A 29 4.87 2.65 -8.81
C SER A 29 4.28 1.24 -8.85
N TYR A 30 4.13 0.69 -10.07
CA TYR A 30 3.64 -0.67 -10.25
C TYR A 30 4.53 -1.71 -9.52
N GLU A 31 5.85 -1.54 -9.57
CA GLU A 31 6.79 -2.44 -8.88
C GLU A 31 6.62 -2.42 -7.36
N MET A 32 6.32 -1.23 -6.78
CA MET A 32 6.07 -1.12 -5.35
C MET A 32 4.80 -1.88 -4.96
N VAL A 33 3.72 -1.69 -5.73
CA VAL A 33 2.44 -2.37 -5.49
C VAL A 33 2.61 -3.88 -5.63
N GLN A 34 3.26 -4.34 -6.71
CA GLN A 34 3.49 -5.75 -6.97
C GLN A 34 4.29 -6.41 -5.85
N LYS A 35 5.38 -5.78 -5.39
CA LYS A 35 6.20 -6.28 -4.27
C LYS A 35 5.42 -6.30 -2.96
N ALA A 36 4.67 -5.24 -2.66
CA ALA A 36 3.85 -5.18 -1.46
C ALA A 36 2.84 -6.34 -1.45
N ALA A 37 2.12 -6.55 -2.55
CA ALA A 37 1.17 -7.65 -2.72
C ALA A 37 1.84 -9.03 -2.58
N MET A 38 2.99 -9.25 -3.24
CA MET A 38 3.75 -10.51 -3.15
C MET A 38 4.21 -10.83 -1.73
N CYS A 39 4.49 -9.80 -0.92
CA CYS A 39 4.84 -9.98 0.48
C CYS A 39 3.62 -10.09 1.41
N GLY A 40 2.39 -10.10 0.88
CA GLY A 40 1.15 -10.19 1.66
C GLY A 40 0.76 -8.88 2.35
N VAL A 41 1.10 -7.73 1.78
CA VAL A 41 0.57 -6.43 2.24
C VAL A 41 -0.77 -6.20 1.58
N GLU A 42 -1.81 -5.99 2.38
CA GLU A 42 -3.17 -5.80 1.88
C GLU A 42 -3.52 -4.33 1.62
N ILE A 43 -2.84 -3.40 2.30
CA ILE A 43 -3.10 -1.96 2.22
C ILE A 43 -1.78 -1.21 2.03
N LEU A 44 -1.69 -0.41 0.97
CA LEU A 44 -0.55 0.47 0.68
C LEU A 44 -1.01 1.93 0.61
N PHE A 45 -0.55 2.74 1.55
CA PHE A 45 -0.71 4.19 1.57
C PHE A 45 0.50 4.87 0.94
N ALA A 46 0.25 5.82 0.05
CA ALA A 46 1.26 6.69 -0.55
C ALA A 46 0.94 8.15 -0.24
N VAL A 47 1.94 8.89 0.26
CA VAL A 47 1.81 10.33 0.51
C VAL A 47 1.62 11.13 -0.79
N SER A 48 2.11 10.60 -1.91
CA SER A 48 1.97 11.19 -3.25
C SER A 48 1.01 10.39 -4.15
N ALA A 49 0.98 10.72 -5.45
CA ALA A 49 0.15 10.07 -6.45
C ALA A 49 0.56 8.61 -6.72
N ALA A 50 -0.36 7.82 -7.26
CA ALA A 50 -0.08 6.53 -7.89
C ALA A 50 -0.06 6.65 -9.42
N THR A 51 0.73 5.82 -10.10
CA THR A 51 0.64 5.71 -11.57
C THR A 51 -0.58 4.88 -11.99
N THR A 52 -1.09 5.09 -13.20
CA THR A 52 -2.22 4.28 -13.73
C THR A 52 -1.92 2.79 -13.67
N LEU A 53 -0.73 2.36 -14.08
CA LEU A 53 -0.32 0.96 -14.01
C LEU A 53 -0.25 0.44 -12.56
N ALA A 54 0.12 1.28 -11.59
CA ALA A 54 0.10 0.88 -10.18
C ALA A 54 -1.32 0.60 -9.69
N VAL A 55 -2.30 1.40 -10.12
CA VAL A 55 -3.74 1.18 -9.83
C VAL A 55 -4.22 -0.13 -10.45
N GLU A 56 -3.90 -0.38 -11.73
CA GLU A 56 -4.28 -1.63 -12.40
C GLU A 56 -3.70 -2.88 -11.74
N VAL A 57 -2.42 -2.81 -11.32
CA VAL A 57 -1.78 -3.92 -10.59
C VAL A 57 -2.44 -4.09 -9.21
N ALA A 58 -2.78 -3.01 -8.52
CA ALA A 58 -3.47 -3.08 -7.23
C ALA A 58 -4.85 -3.74 -7.35
N GLU A 59 -5.59 -3.42 -8.42
CA GLU A 59 -6.86 -4.10 -8.77
C GLU A 59 -6.67 -5.62 -8.91
N ARG A 60 -5.71 -6.05 -9.73
CA ARG A 60 -5.46 -7.49 -9.97
C ARG A 60 -4.96 -8.24 -8.73
N CYS A 61 -4.25 -7.56 -7.85
CA CYS A 61 -3.67 -8.14 -6.64
C CYS A 61 -4.62 -8.12 -5.43
N ASN A 62 -5.87 -7.64 -5.59
CA ASN A 62 -6.77 -7.40 -4.47
C ASN A 62 -6.13 -6.53 -3.36
N LEU A 63 -5.29 -5.56 -3.76
CA LEU A 63 -4.58 -4.67 -2.84
C LEU A 63 -5.33 -3.34 -2.73
N THR A 64 -5.53 -2.84 -1.51
CA THR A 64 -6.10 -1.51 -1.27
C THR A 64 -5.01 -0.46 -1.44
N LEU A 65 -5.05 0.29 -2.55
CA LEU A 65 -4.08 1.34 -2.86
C LEU A 65 -4.68 2.71 -2.57
N VAL A 66 -3.97 3.51 -1.78
CA VAL A 66 -4.41 4.84 -1.38
C VAL A 66 -3.29 5.84 -1.68
N GLY A 67 -3.60 6.93 -2.38
CA GLY A 67 -2.66 8.02 -2.67
C GLY A 67 -3.04 9.33 -2.00
N PHE A 68 -2.15 10.30 -2.15
CA PHE A 68 -2.32 11.66 -1.60
C PHE A 68 -2.63 11.68 -0.10
N CYS A 69 -2.06 10.73 0.65
CA CYS A 69 -2.29 10.58 2.08
C CYS A 69 -1.70 11.77 2.85
N LYS A 70 -2.59 12.58 3.42
CA LYS A 70 -2.29 13.75 4.27
C LYS A 70 -3.25 13.75 5.46
N PRO A 71 -2.96 14.50 6.54
CA PRO A 71 -3.91 14.66 7.64
C PRO A 71 -5.29 15.09 7.10
N GLY A 72 -6.32 14.27 7.36
CA GLY A 72 -7.70 14.53 6.92
C GLY A 72 -7.99 14.34 5.43
N LYS A 73 -7.03 13.87 4.61
CA LYS A 73 -7.24 13.68 3.17
C LYS A 73 -6.53 12.44 2.64
N ALA A 74 -7.25 11.65 1.85
CA ALA A 74 -6.69 10.53 1.11
C ALA A 74 -7.54 10.26 -0.13
N THR A 75 -6.94 9.66 -1.16
CA THR A 75 -7.65 9.21 -2.36
C THR A 75 -7.50 7.71 -2.45
N ILE A 76 -8.60 6.98 -2.24
CA ILE A 76 -8.63 5.53 -2.38
C ILE A 76 -8.78 5.21 -3.86
N TYR A 77 -7.83 4.46 -4.42
CA TYR A 77 -7.87 4.05 -5.82
C TYR A 77 -8.55 2.70 -6.00
N THR A 78 -8.30 1.75 -5.10
CA THR A 78 -8.72 0.35 -5.25
C THR A 78 -9.16 -0.24 -3.92
N HIS A 79 -10.06 -1.22 -3.96
CA HIS A 79 -10.50 -2.02 -2.81
C HIS A 79 -10.78 -1.23 -1.50
N PRO A 80 -11.72 -0.27 -1.50
CA PRO A 80 -12.03 0.55 -0.32
C PRO A 80 -12.60 -0.24 0.86
N GLN A 81 -13.04 -1.49 0.65
CA GLN A 81 -13.75 -2.30 1.63
C GLN A 81 -12.92 -2.63 2.89
N ARG A 82 -11.59 -2.49 2.84
CA ARG A 82 -10.70 -2.66 3.99
C ARG A 82 -10.59 -1.41 4.88
N LEU A 83 -11.23 -0.29 4.51
CA LEU A 83 -11.13 0.98 5.22
C LEU A 83 -12.49 1.41 5.75
N ASN A 84 -12.55 1.73 7.05
CA ASN A 84 -13.67 2.44 7.63
C ASN A 84 -13.51 3.93 7.34
N VAL A 85 -14.09 4.38 6.22
CA VAL A 85 -14.11 5.80 5.85
C VAL A 85 -15.24 6.48 6.61
N VAL A 86 -14.89 7.30 7.60
CA VAL A 86 -15.85 8.20 8.23
C VAL A 86 -16.03 9.38 7.29
N GLN A 87 -17.26 9.58 6.79
CA GLN A 87 -17.62 10.72 5.95
C GLN A 87 -17.54 12.04 6.72
#